data_AF-A0AAU8JBP3-F1
#
_entry.id   AF-A0AAU8JBP3-F1
#
_cell.length_a   1.000
_cell.length_b   1.000
_cell.length_c   1.000
_cell.angle_alpha   90.00
_cell.angle_beta   90.00
_cell.angle_gamma   90.00
#
_symmetry.space_group_name_H-M   'P 1'
#
loop_
_entity.id
_entity.type
_entity.pdbx_description
1 polymer ?
#
loop_
_entity_poly.entity_id
_entity_poly.type
_entity_poly.pdbx_seq_one_letter_code
_entity_poly.pdbx_strand_id
1 'polypeptide(L)' 'MAAIGGIQQAVAIAPYFSEAYLYLGQLFQQTKDFEQAIAAYLEVLGIQPDYLAAYAQLA' A
#
# COMPACT_ATOMS: atom_id res chain seq x y z
N MET A 1 -5.58 -8.42 -11.50
CA MET A 1 -6.09 -7.02 -11.47
C MET A 1 -7.32 -6.82 -10.58
N ALA A 2 -8.24 -7.79 -10.44
CA ALA A 2 -9.42 -7.66 -9.56
C ALA A 2 -9.10 -7.31 -8.08
N ALA A 3 -7.95 -7.75 -7.56
CA ALA A 3 -7.51 -7.45 -6.19
C ALA A 3 -7.19 -5.96 -5.95
N ILE A 4 -6.54 -5.29 -6.91
CA ILE A 4 -6.18 -3.87 -6.78
C ILE A 4 -7.45 -3.01 -6.70
N GLY A 5 -8.42 -3.25 -7.59
CA GLY A 5 -9.68 -2.50 -7.58
C GLY A 5 -10.49 -2.70 -6.29
N GLY A 6 -10.52 -3.91 -5.72
CA GLY A 6 -11.17 -4.18 -4.44
C GLY A 6 -10.49 -3.47 -3.27
N ILE A 7 -9.16 -3.44 -3.23
CA ILE A 7 -8.43 -2.75 -2.17
C ILE A 7 -8.52 -1.22 -2.32
N GLN A 8 -8.57 -0.70 -3.55
CA GLN A 8 -8.83 0.73 -3.80
C GLN A 8 -10.19 1.18 -3.26
N GLN A 9 -11.23 0.33 -3.37
CA GLN A 9 -12.52 0.61 -2.73
C GLN A 9 -12.41 0.55 -1.20
N ALA A 10 -11.66 -0.42 -0.66
CA ALA A 10 -11.45 -0.53 0.78
C ALA A 10 -10.78 0.73 1.37
N VAL A 11 -9.72 1.25 0.73
CA VAL A 11 -9.07 2.49 1.18
C VAL A 11 -9.95 3.73 0.96
N ALA A 12 -10.84 3.73 -0.04
CA ALA A 12 -11.80 4.82 -0.21
C ALA A 12 -12.85 4.88 0.93
N ILE A 13 -13.21 3.71 1.49
CA ILE A 13 -14.14 3.60 2.63
C ILE A 13 -13.40 3.84 3.96
N ALA A 14 -12.18 3.32 4.08
CA ALA A 14 -11.35 3.40 5.28
C ALA A 14 -9.95 3.92 4.93
N PRO A 15 -9.77 5.24 4.78
CA PRO A 15 -8.51 5.84 4.32
C PRO A 15 -7.36 5.74 5.32
N TYR A 16 -7.64 5.34 6.57
CA TYR A 16 -6.62 5.12 7.59
C TYR A 16 -6.30 3.63 7.79
N PHE A 17 -6.69 2.76 6.85
CA PHE A 17 -6.43 1.34 6.94
C PHE A 17 -5.05 0.99 6.35
N SER A 18 -4.01 1.16 7.16
CA SER A 18 -2.60 0.96 6.81
C SER A 18 -2.33 -0.38 6.12
N GLU A 19 -2.91 -1.48 6.61
CA GLU A 19 -2.71 -2.80 6.00
C GLU A 19 -3.21 -2.88 4.55
N ALA A 20 -4.28 -2.17 4.19
CA ALA A 20 -4.76 -2.15 2.81
C ALA A 20 -3.76 -1.44 1.87
N TYR A 21 -3.16 -0.34 2.32
CA TYR A 21 -2.09 0.33 1.57
C TYR A 21 -0.84 -0.56 1.44
N LEU A 22 -0.48 -1.31 2.49
CA LEU A 22 0.62 -2.28 2.42
C LEU A 22 0.35 -3.36 1.37
N TYR A 23 -0.86 -3.93 1.34
CA TYR A 23 -1.23 -4.92 0.34
C TYR A 23 -1.28 -4.35 -1.09
N LEU A 24 -1.74 -3.10 -1.26
CA LEU A 24 -1.66 -2.41 -2.55
C LEU A 24 -0.21 -2.30 -3.02
N GLY A 25 0.70 -1.87 -2.15
CA GLY A 25 2.11 -1.76 -2.47
C GLY A 25 2.72 -3.09 -2.94
N GLN A 26 2.39 -4.18 -2.25
CA GLN A 26 2.86 -5.52 -2.61
C GLN A 26 2.30 -5.98 -3.96
N LEU A 27 1.03 -5.71 -4.23
CA LEU A 27 0.41 -6.06 -5.52
C LEU A 27 1.02 -5.24 -6.68
N PHE A 28 1.29 -3.96 -6.46
CA PHE A 28 1.94 -3.11 -7.46
C PHE A 28 3.38 -3.56 -7.73
N GLN A 29 4.13 -3.95 -6.69
CA GLN A 29 5.45 -4.59 -6.87
C GLN A 29 5.36 -5.87 -7.72
N GLN A 30 4.39 -6.74 -7.46
CA GLN A 30 4.19 -7.96 -8.24
C GLN A 30 3.87 -7.67 -9.72
N THR A 31 3.17 -6.58 -10.00
CA THR A 31 2.90 -6.11 -11.36
C THR A 31 4.01 -5.26 -11.96
N LYS A 32 5.13 -5.07 -11.23
CA LYS A 32 6.26 -4.20 -11.61
C LYS A 32 5.90 -2.72 -11.76
N ASP A 33 4.80 -2.30 -11.16
CA ASP A 33 4.39 -0.90 -11.06
C ASP A 33 5.03 -0.28 -9.80
N PHE A 34 6.35 -0.08 -9.87
CA PHE A 34 7.12 0.32 -8.70
C PHE A 34 6.76 1.73 -8.19
N GLU A 35 6.31 2.61 -9.08
CA GLU A 35 5.90 3.97 -8.72
C GLU A 35 4.65 3.94 -7.84
N GLN A 36 3.63 3.17 -8.23
CA GLN A 36 2.44 3.00 -7.39
C GLN A 36 2.72 2.19 -6.12
N ALA A 37 3.68 1.27 -6.16
CA ALA A 37 4.09 0.53 -4.96
C ALA A 37 4.70 1.45 -3.90
N ILE A 38 5.64 2.31 -4.29
CA ILE A 38 6.27 3.28 -3.40
C ILE A 38 5.23 4.23 -2.83
N ALA A 39 4.33 4.76 -3.68
CA ALA A 39 3.26 5.64 -3.22
C ALA A 39 2.40 4.96 -2.14
N ALA A 40 1.99 3.71 -2.35
CA ALA A 40 1.20 2.96 -1.39
C ALA A 40 1.96 2.72 -0.07
N TYR A 41 3.25 2.40 -0.09
CA TYR A 41 4.04 2.25 1.13
C TYR A 41 4.26 3.57 1.88
N LEU A 42 4.38 4.69 1.17
CA LEU A 42 4.46 6.01 1.78
C LEU A 42 3.15 6.40 2.49
N GLU A 43 2.00 6.02 1.94
CA GLU A 43 0.70 6.18 2.63
C GLU A 43 0.65 5.38 3.95
N VAL A 44 1.19 4.15 3.96
CA VAL A 44 1.31 3.36 5.21
C VAL A 44 2.11 4.13 6.25
N LEU A 45 3.24 4.72 5.88
CA LEU A 45 4.10 5.49 6.79
C LEU A 45 3.48 6.85 7.18
N GLY A 46 2.62 7.42 6.34
CA GLY A 46 1.85 8.61 6.67
C GLY A 46 0.80 8.35 7.75
N ILE A 47 0.18 7.16 7.73
CA ILE A 47 -0.84 6.74 8.72
C ILE A 47 -0.17 6.16 9.98
N GLN A 48 0.83 5.30 9.82
CA GLN A 48 1.59 4.66 10.88
C GLN A 48 3.10 4.80 10.60
N PRO A 49 3.73 5.88 11.10
CA PRO A 49 5.16 6.12 10.89
C PRO A 49 6.06 5.00 11.41
N ASP A 50 5.63 4.26 12.44
CA ASP A 50 6.42 3.19 13.05
C ASP A 50 6.21 1.81 12.38
N TYR A 51 5.56 1.77 11.20
CA TYR A 51 5.25 0.51 10.53
C TYR A 51 6.47 -0.10 9.83
N LEU A 52 7.26 -0.86 10.60
CA LEU A 52 8.51 -1.51 10.16
C LEU A 52 8.38 -2.28 8.84
N ALA A 53 7.24 -2.93 8.61
CA ALA A 53 7.02 -3.70 7.40
C ALA A 53 6.92 -2.83 6.14
N ALA A 54 6.51 -1.56 6.23
CA ALA A 54 6.51 -0.66 5.08
C ALA A 54 7.92 -0.16 4.73
N TYR A 55 8.75 0.12 5.74
CA TYR A 55 10.17 0.44 5.52
C TYR A 55 10.93 -0.71 4.86
N ALA A 56 10.67 -1.96 5.27
CA ALA A 56 11.29 -3.13 4.66
C ALA A 56 10.98 -3.29 3.16
N GLN A 57 9.88 -2.70 2.67
CA GLN A 57 9.47 -2.75 1.27
C GLN A 57 9.99 -1.57 0.43
N LEU A 58 10.52 -0.53 1.08
CA LEU A 58 11.12 0.65 0.45
C LEU A 58 12.65 0.58 0.35
N ALA A 59 13.27 -0.41 0.99
CA ALA A 59 14.72 -0.67 0.98
C ALA A 59 15.14 -1.50 -0.24
#